data_AF-A0A536S1L8-F1
#
_entry.id   AF-A0A536S1L8-F1
#
_cell.length_a   1.000
_cell.length_b   1.000
_cell.length_c   1.000
_cell.angle_alpha   90.00
_cell.angle_beta   90.00
_cell.angle_gamma   90.00
#
_symmetry.space_group_name_H-M   'P 1'
#
loop_
_entity.id
_entity.type
_entity.pdbx_description
1 polymer ?
#
loop_
_entity_poly.entity_id
_entity_poly.type
_entity_poly.pdbx_seq_one_letter_code
_entity_poly.pdbx_strand_id
1 'polypeptide(L)' 'MKSIHSKDNPQVRALIKLAGSSRERRRTGTTLLEGEHLVRAYQESGGVAETILASETALADPEVRRFFENVPAR' A
#
# COMPACT_ATOMS: atom_id res chain seq x y z
N MET A 1 -8.22 -11.59 -0.57
CA MET A 1 -8.33 -10.14 -0.84
C MET A 1 -9.52 -9.59 -0.06
N LYS A 2 -9.38 -8.44 0.61
CA LYS A 2 -10.50 -7.76 1.29
C LYS A 2 -10.74 -6.43 0.59
N SER A 3 -11.93 -6.27 0.01
CA SER A 3 -12.30 -5.02 -0.68
C SER A 3 -12.76 -3.96 0.32
N ILE A 4 -12.34 -2.71 0.08
CA ILE A 4 -12.76 -1.54 0.86
C ILE A 4 -13.56 -0.62 -0.05
N HIS A 5 -14.85 -0.49 0.21
CA HIS A 5 -15.75 0.33 -0.61
C HIS A 5 -16.11 1.68 0.03
N SER A 6 -15.78 1.88 1.32
CA SER A 6 -16.11 3.09 2.06
C SER A 6 -14.90 4.00 2.23
N LYS A 7 -15.04 5.27 1.83
CA LYS A 7 -14.08 6.34 2.14
C LYS A 7 -13.94 6.60 3.64
N ASP A 8 -14.95 6.24 4.42
CA ASP A 8 -14.98 6.41 5.86
C ASP A 8 -14.33 5.24 6.61
N ASN A 9 -13.82 4.25 5.87
CA ASN A 9 -13.05 3.17 6.45
C ASN A 9 -11.84 3.74 7.25
N PRO A 10 -11.66 3.34 8.52
CA PRO A 10 -10.59 3.86 9.36
C PRO A 10 -9.18 3.67 8.76
N GLN A 11 -8.94 2.56 8.06
CA GLN A 11 -7.67 2.28 7.40
C GLN A 11 -7.41 3.27 6.25
N VAL A 12 -8.43 3.54 5.42
CA VAL A 12 -8.35 4.53 4.34
C VAL A 12 -8.05 5.92 4.90
N ARG A 13 -8.76 6.33 5.96
CA ARG A 13 -8.51 7.62 6.64
C ARG A 13 -7.10 7.71 7.21
N ALA A 14 -6.59 6.63 7.81
CA ALA A 14 -5.23 6.58 8.33
C ALA A 14 -4.17 6.72 7.22
N LEU A 15 -4.37 6.08 6.08
CA LEU A 15 -3.46 6.17 4.93
C LEU A 15 -3.45 7.57 4.30
N ILE A 16 -4.63 8.19 4.13
CA ILE A 16 -4.73 9.58 3.66
C ILE A 16 -3.94 10.52 4.58
N LYS A 17 -4.08 10.34 5.90
CA LYS A 17 -3.34 11.13 6.89
C LYS A 17 -1.83 10.87 6.82
N LEU A 18 -1.43 9.61 6.62
CA LEU A 18 -0.02 9.22 6.48
C LEU A 18 0.63 9.83 5.23
N ALA A 19 -0.09 9.84 4.11
CA ALA A 19 0.36 10.47 2.86
C ALA A 19 0.53 11.99 3.03
N GLY A 20 -0.44 12.65 3.68
CA GLY A 20 -0.47 14.11 3.82
C GLY A 20 0.36 14.71 4.97
N SER A 21 0.93 13.90 5.88
CA SER A 21 1.56 14.44 7.11
C SER A 21 2.90 13.82 7.46
N SER A 22 3.97 14.60 7.33
CA SER A 22 5.30 14.23 7.83
C SER A 22 5.34 14.01 9.34
N ARG A 23 4.52 14.73 10.11
CA ARG A 23 4.38 14.51 11.55
C ARG A 23 3.78 13.13 11.82
N GLU A 24 2.77 12.74 11.05
CA GLU A 24 2.16 11.42 11.19
C GLU A 24 3.15 10.32 10.86
N ARG A 25 3.90 10.41 9.74
CA ARG A 25 4.94 9.44 9.38
C ARG A 25 5.99 9.26 10.47
N ARG A 26 6.47 10.36 11.06
CA ARG A 26 7.41 10.32 12.20
C ARG A 26 6.79 9.68 13.44
N ARG A 27 5.52 9.98 13.71
CA ARG A 27 4.78 9.46 14.88
C ARG A 27 4.53 7.96 14.77
N THR A 28 4.22 7.46 13.57
CA THR A 28 3.90 6.04 13.34
C THR A 28 5.12 5.21 12.97
N GLY A 29 6.22 5.83 12.53
CA GLY A 29 7.38 5.12 11.99
C GLY A 29 7.10 4.45 10.64
N THR A 30 6.04 4.85 9.94
CA THR A 30 5.59 4.25 8.68
C THR A 30 5.52 5.28 7.57
N THR A 31 5.63 4.81 6.32
CA THR A 31 5.45 5.64 5.13
C THR A 31 4.64 4.88 4.09
N LEU A 32 4.08 5.60 3.12
CA LEU A 32 3.44 5.02 1.95
C LEU A 32 4.46 4.95 0.82
N LEU A 33 4.48 3.82 0.11
CA LEU A 33 5.18 3.65 -1.17
C LEU A 33 4.13 3.61 -2.27
N GLU A 34 4.27 4.44 -3.30
CA GLU A 34 3.32 4.52 -4.41
C GLU A 34 3.96 4.03 -5.71
N GLY A 35 3.37 3.00 -6.32
CA GLY A 35 3.81 2.42 -7.58
C GLY A 35 4.50 1.06 -7.43
N GLU A 36 4.23 0.15 -8.37
CA GLU A 36 4.75 -1.22 -8.36
C GLU A 36 6.27 -1.27 -8.23
N HIS A 37 7.00 -0.44 -8.99
CA HIS A 37 8.46 -0.44 -8.97
C HIS A 37 9.06 -0.13 -7.59
N LEU A 38 8.43 0.76 -6.81
CA LEU A 38 8.89 1.09 -5.47
C LEU A 38 8.61 -0.05 -4.48
N VAL A 39 7.45 -0.70 -4.60
CA VAL A 39 7.12 -1.87 -3.79
C VAL A 39 8.11 -2.99 -4.09
N ARG A 40 8.40 -3.25 -5.37
CA ARG A 40 9.37 -4.25 -5.80
C ARG A 40 10.77 -3.95 -5.27
N ALA A 41 11.27 -2.72 -5.43
CA ALA A 41 12.58 -2.33 -4.91
C ALA A 41 12.66 -2.49 -3.37
N TYR A 42 11.58 -2.17 -2.65
CA TYR A 42 11.51 -2.38 -1.22
C TYR A 42 11.60 -3.87 -0.84
N GLN A 43 10.93 -4.74 -1.59
CA GLN A 43 11.05 -6.20 -1.38
C GLN A 43 12.44 -6.73 -1.71
N GLU A 44 13.04 -6.27 -2.81
CA GLU A 44 14.39 -6.66 -3.21
C GLU A 44 15.44 -6.22 -2.17
N SER A 45 15.17 -5.16 -1.40
CA SER A 45 15.98 -4.76 -0.25
C SER A 45 15.82 -5.65 1.00
N GLY A 46 14.94 -6.65 0.95
CA GLY A 46 14.56 -7.51 2.08
C GLY A 46 13.43 -6.94 2.96
N GLY A 47 12.83 -5.82 2.55
CA GLY A 47 11.69 -5.21 3.22
C GLY A 47 10.41 -6.01 3.03
N VAL A 48 9.53 -5.99 4.04
CA VAL A 48 8.20 -6.57 3.96
C VAL A 48 7.19 -5.50 4.37
N ALA A 49 6.26 -5.20 3.48
CA ALA A 49 5.26 -4.17 3.74
C ALA A 49 4.28 -4.62 4.83
N GLU A 50 3.85 -3.69 5.67
CA GLU A 50 2.78 -3.93 6.66
C GLU A 50 1.42 -4.15 5.99
N THR A 51 1.20 -3.55 4.83
CA THR A 51 -0.02 -3.72 4.03
C THR A 51 0.30 -3.36 2.59
N ILE A 52 -0.27 -4.11 1.65
CA ILE A 52 -0.29 -3.77 0.23
C ILE A 52 -1.72 -3.47 -0.19
N LEU A 53 -1.92 -2.39 -0.94
CA LEU A 53 -3.22 -1.94 -1.43
C LEU A 53 -3.13 -1.65 -2.92
N ALA A 54 -4.19 -1.96 -3.63
CA ALA A 54 -4.36 -1.61 -5.03
C ALA A 54 -5.79 -1.08 -5.23
N SER A 55 -5.94 -0.08 -6.08
CA SER A 55 -7.27 0.31 -6.55
C SER A 55 -7.82 -0.76 -7.49
N GLU A 56 -9.15 -0.84 -7.62
CA GLU A 56 -9.77 -1.72 -8.60
C GLU A 56 -9.29 -1.42 -10.03
N THR A 57 -9.05 -0.15 -10.34
CA THR A 57 -8.48 0.29 -11.63
C THR A 57 -7.07 -0.22 -11.85
N ALA A 58 -6.23 -0.26 -10.81
CA ALA A 58 -4.88 -0.80 -10.92
C ALA A 58 -4.91 -2.32 -11.10
N LEU A 59 -5.84 -3.02 -10.44
CA LEU A 59 -6.05 -4.46 -10.60
C LEU A 59 -6.64 -4.87 -11.96
N ALA A 60 -7.08 -3.92 -12.78
CA ALA A 60 -7.48 -4.18 -14.16
C ALA A 60 -6.27 -4.48 -15.06
N ASP A 61 -5.07 -4.03 -14.68
CA ASP A 61 -3.82 -4.42 -15.32
C ASP A 61 -3.41 -5.84 -14.86
N PRO A 62 -3.29 -6.82 -15.77
CA PRO A 62 -2.89 -8.18 -15.40
C PRO A 62 -1.52 -8.27 -14.72
N GLU A 63 -0.58 -7.39 -15.06
CA GLU A 63 0.76 -7.38 -14.46
C GLU A 63 0.69 -6.94 -13.00
N VAL A 64 0.00 -5.84 -12.73
CA VAL A 64 -0.22 -5.32 -11.38
C VAL A 64 -1.01 -6.32 -10.54
N ARG A 65 -2.04 -6.95 -11.12
CA ARG A 65 -2.81 -7.99 -10.44
C ARG A 65 -1.94 -9.18 -10.04
N ARG A 66 -1.15 -9.70 -10.98
CA ARG A 66 -0.22 -10.81 -10.71
C ARG A 66 0.79 -10.43 -9.65
N PHE A 67 1.35 -9.22 -9.69
CA PHE A 67 2.26 -8.74 -8.66
C PHE A 67 1.56 -8.69 -7.29
N PHE A 68 0.38 -8.08 -7.22
CA PHE A 68 -0.42 -7.94 -6.00
C PHE A 68 -0.81 -9.29 -5.38
N GLU A 69 -1.08 -10.32 -6.19
CA GLU A 69 -1.41 -11.66 -5.69
C GLU A 69 -0.20 -12.40 -5.12
N ASN A 70 1.03 -12.03 -5.50
CA ASN A 70 2.27 -12.71 -5.12
C ASN A 70 3.15 -11.93 -4.13
N VAL A 71 2.89 -10.64 -3.94
CA VAL A 71 3.64 -9.77 -3.01
C VAL A 71 3.30 -10.13 -1.56
N PRO A 72 4.26 -10.59 -0.73
CA PRO A 72 4.04 -10.76 0.70
C PRO A 72 3.80 -9.42 1.41
N ALA A 73 2.86 -9.44 2.35
CA ALA A 73 2.64 -8.40 3.35
C ALA A 73 2.51 -9.06 4.74
N ARG A 74 2.80 -8.31 5.81
CA ARG A 74 2.64 -8.79 7.20
C ARG A 74 1.19 -8.96 7.61
#